data_AF-A0A836CPJ8-F1
#
_entry.id   AF-A0A836CPJ8-F1
#
_cell.length_a   1.000
_cell.length_b   1.000
_cell.length_c   1.000
_cell.angle_alpha   90.00
_cell.angle_beta   90.00
_cell.angle_gamma   90.00
#
_symmetry.space_group_name_H-M   'P 1'
#
loop_
_entity.id
_entity.type
_entity.pdbx_description
1 polymer ?
#
loop_
_entity_poly.entity_id
_entity_poly.type
_entity_poly.pdbx_seq_one_letter_code
_entity_poly.pdbx_strand_id
1 'polypeptide(L)'
;YVVQACIVGCIHFKGIRATIYKDAEEHTAYCIGDSHQDCIKYTGDDLMLHLGFEFKQQALDFQTHLWKMGRGEVVASLIGRVRDVVVSSTVAAQLGDRISASHYDAGLTESPAATLEDAASAADSPTTSNHSIALESPLAVFMSIEKPSAFCGGVDKAHIWPRKKCTDAEAQDPHNLLALSKTLHSCFNGPHRGIPQIAIRPLDSLAPAAVPGRRQRVMVAVEYREASSLVQWLALVLKDGTQRVETSPGCFEFHTWVESEDPTKFCHYLQRSYDAIKEMWNP
;
A
#
# COMPACT_ATOMS: atom_id res chain seq x y z
N TYR A 1 9.81 -14.12 25.33
CA TYR A 1 8.48 -13.86 24.74
C TYR A 1 8.48 -14.25 23.29
N VAL A 2 7.35 -14.67 22.75
CA VAL A 2 7.27 -15.16 21.37
C VAL A 2 6.16 -14.43 20.63
N VAL A 3 6.49 -13.94 19.44
CA VAL A 3 5.54 -13.42 18.46
C VAL A 3 5.33 -14.48 17.39
N GLN A 4 4.07 -14.88 17.20
CA GLN A 4 3.63 -15.68 16.08
C GLN A 4 2.75 -14.79 15.20
N ALA A 5 2.96 -14.83 13.88
CA ALA A 5 2.15 -14.08 12.93
C ALA A 5 2.13 -14.76 11.57
N CYS A 6 1.10 -14.47 10.79
CA CYS A 6 0.96 -14.90 9.41
C CYS A 6 0.83 -13.68 8.50
N ILE A 7 1.54 -13.68 7.37
CA ILE A 7 1.36 -12.70 6.30
C ILE A 7 0.82 -13.41 5.06
N VAL A 8 -0.47 -13.24 4.82
CA VAL A 8 -1.26 -14.04 3.86
C VAL A 8 -0.97 -13.66 2.40
N GLY A 9 -0.76 -14.68 1.57
CA GLY A 9 -0.53 -14.58 0.13
C GLY A 9 0.70 -13.76 -0.24
N CYS A 10 1.62 -13.56 0.70
CA CYS A 10 2.74 -12.65 0.50
C CYS A 10 3.90 -13.27 -0.30
N ILE A 11 3.84 -14.58 -0.60
CA ILE A 11 4.80 -15.20 -1.51
C ILE A 11 4.79 -14.47 -2.84
N HIS A 12 3.67 -13.92 -3.31
CA HIS A 12 3.67 -13.27 -4.61
C HIS A 12 4.43 -11.94 -4.61
N PHE A 13 4.76 -11.36 -3.46
CA PHE A 13 5.28 -9.99 -3.34
C PHE A 13 6.80 -9.98 -3.15
N LYS A 14 7.50 -9.25 -4.01
CA LYS A 14 8.96 -9.11 -3.93
C LYS A 14 9.36 -8.41 -2.64
N GLY A 15 10.43 -8.90 -2.01
CA GLY A 15 11.09 -8.25 -0.89
C GLY A 15 10.37 -8.33 0.46
N ILE A 16 9.17 -8.93 0.58
CA ILE A 16 8.45 -9.00 1.86
C ILE A 16 9.29 -9.71 2.92
N ARG A 17 9.82 -10.89 2.60
CA ARG A 17 10.64 -11.65 3.54
C ARG A 17 11.89 -10.87 3.96
N ALA A 18 12.57 -10.24 3.01
CA ALA A 18 13.73 -9.38 3.28
C ALA A 18 13.38 -8.19 4.20
N THR A 19 12.23 -7.53 3.96
CA THR A 19 11.73 -6.47 4.82
C THR A 19 11.49 -6.97 6.24
N ILE A 20 10.87 -8.14 6.41
CA ILE A 20 10.63 -8.71 7.73
C ILE A 20 11.94 -9.09 8.44
N TYR A 21 12.97 -9.58 7.72
CA TYR A 21 14.30 -9.79 8.32
C TYR A 21 14.90 -8.47 8.85
N LYS A 22 14.77 -7.38 8.09
CA LYS A 22 15.25 -6.06 8.51
C LYS A 22 14.46 -5.54 9.72
N ASP A 23 13.14 -5.63 9.69
CA ASP A 23 12.29 -5.21 10.81
C ASP A 23 12.58 -6.02 12.08
N ALA A 24 12.80 -7.33 11.93
CA ALA A 24 13.15 -8.22 13.03
C ALA A 24 14.51 -7.83 13.65
N GLU A 25 15.50 -7.47 12.85
CA GLU A 25 16.80 -6.99 13.33
C GLU A 25 16.67 -5.67 14.12
N GLU A 26 15.92 -4.70 13.58
CA GLU A 26 15.66 -3.39 14.20
C GLU A 26 14.94 -3.54 15.56
N HIS A 27 14.05 -4.51 15.68
CA HIS A 27 13.30 -4.79 16.91
C HIS A 27 14.00 -5.81 17.83
N THR A 28 15.26 -6.17 17.53
CA THR A 28 16.07 -7.08 18.36
C THR A 28 15.39 -8.45 18.56
N ALA A 29 14.86 -9.01 17.48
CA ALA A 29 14.28 -10.34 17.48
C ALA A 29 15.36 -11.43 17.43
N TYR A 30 15.02 -12.60 17.95
CA TYR A 30 15.84 -13.80 17.99
C TYR A 30 15.09 -14.96 17.35
N CYS A 31 15.85 -15.94 16.88
CA CYS A 31 15.28 -17.22 16.52
C CYS A 31 14.85 -18.03 17.75
N ILE A 32 13.89 -18.92 17.54
CA ILE A 32 13.45 -19.88 18.56
C ILE A 32 13.94 -21.26 18.10
N GLY A 33 14.95 -21.80 18.78
CA GLY A 33 15.71 -22.98 18.34
C GLY A 33 16.87 -22.65 17.39
N ASP A 34 17.40 -23.67 16.71
CA ASP A 34 18.74 -23.63 16.09
C ASP A 34 18.77 -23.23 14.60
N SER A 35 17.64 -22.83 14.01
CA SER A 35 17.53 -22.61 12.55
C SER A 35 16.95 -21.24 12.20
N HIS A 36 17.78 -20.39 11.58
CA HIS A 36 17.40 -19.09 11.02
C HIS A 36 16.32 -19.18 9.94
N GLN A 37 16.20 -20.34 9.28
CA GLN A 37 15.24 -20.56 8.21
C GLN A 37 13.84 -20.91 8.74
N ASP A 38 13.70 -21.28 10.01
CA ASP A 38 12.41 -21.67 10.60
C ASP A 38 11.65 -20.51 11.23
N CYS A 39 12.33 -19.40 11.53
CA CYS A 39 11.79 -18.25 12.24
C CYS A 39 10.95 -17.34 11.33
N ILE A 40 11.28 -17.28 10.04
CA ILE A 40 10.59 -16.48 9.02
C ILE A 40 10.53 -17.35 7.76
N LYS A 41 9.42 -18.06 7.51
CA LYS A 41 9.34 -19.04 6.40
C LYS A 41 8.03 -19.02 5.65
N TYR A 42 8.08 -19.40 4.37
CA TYR A 42 6.89 -19.62 3.60
C TYR A 42 6.25 -20.97 3.92
N THR A 43 4.93 -20.96 4.12
CA THR A 43 4.08 -22.15 4.22
C THR A 43 3.01 -22.01 3.14
N GLY A 44 3.23 -22.62 1.98
CA GLY A 44 2.42 -22.34 0.79
C GLY A 44 2.62 -20.89 0.34
N ASP A 45 1.52 -20.15 0.18
CA ASP A 45 1.56 -18.75 -0.27
C ASP A 45 1.80 -17.73 0.86
N ASP A 46 1.78 -18.19 2.11
CA ASP A 46 1.81 -17.35 3.30
C ASP A 46 3.20 -17.33 3.94
N LEU A 47 3.60 -16.20 4.53
CA LEU A 47 4.83 -16.11 5.32
C LEU A 47 4.48 -16.21 6.80
N MET A 48 5.02 -17.24 7.45
CA MET A 48 4.87 -17.52 8.87
C MET A 48 6.05 -16.94 9.63
N LEU A 49 5.73 -16.19 10.69
CA LEU A 49 6.71 -15.60 11.61
C LEU A 49 6.64 -16.31 12.94
N HIS A 50 7.78 -16.70 13.47
CA HIS A 50 7.95 -17.28 14.79
C HIS A 50 9.23 -16.73 15.42
N LEU A 51 9.07 -15.63 16.15
CA LEU A 51 10.18 -14.77 16.58
C LEU A 51 10.24 -14.67 18.11
N GLY A 52 11.43 -14.82 18.67
CA GLY A 52 11.72 -14.70 20.09
C GLY A 52 12.15 -13.28 20.46
N PHE A 53 11.76 -12.83 21.65
CA PHE A 53 12.15 -11.55 22.23
C PHE A 53 12.50 -11.74 23.70
N GLU A 54 13.57 -11.07 24.14
CA GLU A 54 14.01 -11.11 25.53
C GLU A 54 12.99 -10.42 26.45
N PHE A 55 12.49 -9.25 26.06
CA PHE A 55 11.55 -8.46 26.85
C PHE A 55 10.13 -8.43 26.26
N LYS A 56 9.12 -8.40 27.14
CA LYS A 56 7.70 -8.32 26.73
C LYS A 56 7.42 -7.10 25.88
N GLN A 57 8.00 -5.96 26.26
CA GLN A 57 7.76 -4.69 25.59
C GLN A 57 8.23 -4.73 24.14
N GLN A 58 9.40 -5.31 23.86
CA GLN A 58 9.90 -5.46 22.49
C GLN A 58 8.98 -6.33 21.62
N ALA A 59 8.44 -7.42 22.18
CA ALA A 59 7.46 -8.25 21.48
C ALA A 59 6.15 -7.48 21.17
N LEU A 60 5.69 -6.64 22.10
CA LEU A 60 4.51 -5.79 21.91
C LEU A 60 4.76 -4.67 20.89
N ASP A 61 5.94 -4.07 20.91
CA ASP A 61 6.35 -3.04 19.95
C ASP A 61 6.42 -3.63 18.54
N PHE A 62 7.03 -4.81 18.39
CA PHE A 62 7.08 -5.52 17.11
C PHE A 62 5.68 -5.96 16.64
N GLN A 63 4.83 -6.48 17.54
CA GLN A 63 3.42 -6.76 17.21
C GLN A 63 2.71 -5.50 16.69
N THR A 64 2.91 -4.36 17.35
CA THR A 64 2.33 -3.08 16.94
C THR A 64 2.86 -2.66 15.56
N HIS A 65 4.15 -2.84 15.30
CA HIS A 65 4.77 -2.59 14.01
C HIS A 65 4.17 -3.47 12.90
N LEU A 66 4.03 -4.77 13.14
CA LEU A 66 3.36 -5.68 12.20
C LEU A 66 1.93 -5.25 11.88
N TRP A 67 1.17 -4.79 12.88
CA TRP A 67 -0.16 -4.24 12.62
C TRP A 67 -0.12 -2.98 11.77
N LYS A 68 0.86 -2.09 11.97
CA LYS A 68 1.06 -0.92 11.10
C LYS A 68 1.43 -1.31 9.67
N MET A 69 2.30 -2.31 9.49
CA MET A 69 2.60 -2.90 8.17
C MET A 69 1.33 -3.47 7.53
N GLY A 70 0.52 -4.20 8.30
CA GLY A 70 -0.77 -4.75 7.89
C GLY A 70 -1.83 -3.69 7.58
N ARG A 71 -1.67 -2.47 8.08
CA ARG A 71 -2.48 -1.30 7.68
C ARG A 71 -1.85 -0.51 6.53
N GLY A 72 -0.76 -1.00 5.94
CA GLY A 72 -0.07 -0.31 4.85
C GLY A 72 0.65 0.96 5.25
N GLU A 73 0.85 1.22 6.55
CA GLU A 73 1.56 2.42 7.02
C GLU A 73 3.08 2.35 6.73
N VAL A 74 3.59 1.13 6.52
CA VAL A 74 5.02 0.84 6.33
C VAL A 74 5.27 0.15 4.98
N VAL A 75 4.45 -0.84 4.62
CA VAL A 75 4.56 -1.61 3.38
C VAL A 75 3.18 -1.78 2.75
N ALA A 76 2.92 -1.04 1.67
CA ALA A 76 1.60 -1.01 1.02
C ALA A 76 1.13 -2.39 0.51
N SER A 77 2.06 -3.24 0.06
CA SER A 77 1.75 -4.59 -0.39
C SER A 77 1.19 -5.50 0.71
N LEU A 78 1.35 -5.12 1.98
CA LEU A 78 0.91 -5.92 3.13
C LEU A 78 -0.46 -5.50 3.70
N ILE A 79 -1.14 -4.51 3.10
CA ILE A 79 -2.47 -4.07 3.55
C ILE A 79 -3.41 -5.29 3.67
N GLY A 80 -3.81 -5.60 4.90
CA GLY A 80 -4.73 -6.67 5.22
C GLY A 80 -4.24 -8.09 5.21
N ARG A 81 -2.96 -8.26 4.93
CA ARG A 81 -2.32 -9.58 4.80
C ARG A 81 -1.76 -10.05 6.12
N VAL A 82 -1.43 -9.13 7.04
CA VAL A 82 -0.99 -9.48 8.39
C VAL A 82 -2.18 -9.99 9.21
N ARG A 83 -2.10 -11.25 9.64
CA ARG A 83 -3.10 -12.00 10.40
C ARG A 83 -2.45 -12.72 11.57
N ASP A 84 -3.30 -13.14 12.52
CA ASP A 84 -2.93 -14.04 13.62
C ASP A 84 -1.69 -13.59 14.43
N VAL A 85 -1.52 -12.28 14.62
CA VAL A 85 -0.40 -11.73 15.39
C VAL A 85 -0.63 -11.94 16.88
N VAL A 86 -0.04 -12.98 17.44
CA VAL A 86 -0.18 -13.39 18.84
C VAL A 86 1.15 -13.21 19.58
N VAL A 87 1.11 -12.58 20.74
CA VAL A 87 2.23 -12.50 21.69
C VAL A 87 1.96 -13.46 22.84
N SER A 88 2.86 -14.41 23.06
CA SER A 88 2.78 -15.36 24.17
C SER A 88 4.00 -15.30 25.07
N SER A 89 3.80 -15.61 26.36
CA SER A 89 4.87 -15.87 27.31
C SER A 89 5.11 -17.38 27.36
N THR A 90 6.09 -17.87 26.62
CA THR A 90 6.52 -19.27 26.70
C THR A 90 7.67 -19.39 27.71
N VAL A 91 7.48 -20.24 28.71
CA VAL A 91 8.47 -20.52 29.77
C VAL A 91 9.61 -21.43 29.25
N ALA A 92 9.46 -22.03 28.07
CA ALA A 92 10.35 -23.05 27.51
C ALA A 92 11.01 -22.68 26.17
N ALA A 93 10.78 -21.48 25.63
CA ALA A 93 11.44 -21.08 24.38
C ALA A 93 12.87 -20.61 24.67
N GLN A 94 13.87 -21.42 24.31
CA GLN A 94 15.25 -20.97 24.28
C GLN A 94 15.42 -20.01 23.09
N LEU A 95 15.87 -18.79 23.41
CA LEU A 95 16.30 -17.84 22.39
C LEU A 95 17.59 -18.39 21.78
N GLY A 96 17.56 -18.61 20.48
CA GLY A 96 18.74 -18.92 19.69
C GLY A 96 19.46 -17.64 19.27
N ASP A 97 20.05 -17.68 18.09
CA ASP A 97 20.79 -16.55 17.54
C ASP A 97 19.88 -15.33 17.27
N ARG A 98 20.47 -14.14 17.43
CA ARG A 98 19.82 -12.89 17.05
C ARG A 98 19.61 -12.85 15.54
N ILE A 99 18.44 -12.40 15.10
CA ILE A 99 18.14 -12.23 13.68
C ILE A 99 18.83 -10.97 13.15
N SER A 100 19.49 -11.11 12.00
CA SER A 100 20.06 -10.00 11.22
C SER A 100 19.53 -10.04 9.79
N ALA A 101 19.44 -8.88 9.13
CA ALA A 101 19.14 -8.80 7.70
C ALA A 101 20.15 -9.60 6.85
N SER A 102 21.38 -9.77 7.33
CA SER A 102 22.41 -10.59 6.67
C SER A 102 22.10 -12.10 6.66
N HIS A 103 21.14 -12.56 7.48
CA HIS A 103 20.68 -13.95 7.50
C HIS A 103 19.67 -14.25 6.37
N TYR A 104 19.22 -13.22 5.65
CA TYR A 104 18.36 -13.39 4.47
C TYR A 104 19.17 -13.93 3.28
N ASP A 105 18.76 -15.08 2.76
CA ASP A 105 19.30 -15.66 1.53
C ASP A 105 18.22 -15.74 0.44
N ALA A 106 18.39 -14.93 -0.60
CA ALA A 106 17.47 -14.87 -1.74
C ALA A 106 17.50 -16.16 -2.59
N GLY A 107 18.64 -16.87 -2.64
CA GLY A 107 18.84 -18.03 -3.51
C GLY A 107 18.17 -19.31 -3.02
N LEU A 108 17.88 -19.42 -1.72
CA LEU A 108 17.30 -20.60 -1.10
C LEU A 108 15.79 -20.50 -0.86
N THR A 109 15.20 -19.29 -0.93
CA THR A 109 13.95 -19.05 -0.23
C THR A 109 12.98 -18.00 -0.81
N GLU A 110 13.24 -17.51 -2.03
CA GLU A 110 12.37 -16.52 -2.64
C GLU A 110 11.03 -17.07 -3.16
N SER A 111 10.09 -16.13 -3.28
CA SER A 111 8.95 -16.21 -4.18
C SER A 111 9.36 -16.76 -5.56
N PRO A 112 8.62 -17.70 -6.16
CA PRO A 112 8.88 -18.18 -7.52
C PRO A 112 8.79 -17.11 -8.65
N ALA A 113 8.56 -15.83 -8.34
CA ALA A 113 8.43 -14.75 -9.33
C ALA A 113 9.78 -14.08 -9.70
N ALA A 114 10.81 -14.89 -9.94
CA ALA A 114 12.09 -14.45 -10.49
C ALA A 114 12.51 -15.37 -11.65
N THR A 115 12.09 -15.05 -12.88
CA THR A 115 12.86 -15.42 -14.08
C THR A 115 13.86 -14.31 -14.37
N LEU A 116 15.07 -14.70 -14.79
CA LEU A 116 16.24 -13.84 -15.01
C LEU A 116 16.02 -12.62 -15.92
N GLU A 117 14.90 -12.51 -16.62
CA GLU A 117 14.55 -11.34 -17.45
C GLU A 117 14.07 -10.14 -16.62
N ASP A 118 13.56 -10.37 -15.40
CA ASP A 118 13.11 -9.28 -14.49
C ASP A 118 14.27 -8.54 -13.84
N ALA A 119 15.42 -9.20 -13.62
CA ALA A 119 16.61 -8.57 -13.03
C ALA A 119 17.24 -7.54 -13.99
N ALA A 120 17.13 -7.77 -15.31
CA ALA A 120 17.58 -6.82 -16.32
C ALA A 120 16.65 -5.59 -16.43
N SER A 121 15.36 -5.74 -16.10
CA SER A 121 14.42 -4.60 -15.98
C SER A 121 14.45 -3.92 -14.60
N ALA A 122 14.93 -4.60 -13.56
CA ALA A 122 15.07 -4.04 -12.21
C ALA A 122 16.38 -3.26 -12.00
N ALA A 123 17.41 -3.51 -12.83
CA ALA A 123 18.62 -2.71 -12.88
C ALA A 123 18.39 -1.27 -13.39
N ASP A 124 17.21 -0.98 -13.94
CA ASP A 124 16.73 0.35 -14.35
C ASP A 124 15.61 0.91 -13.45
N SER A 125 15.44 0.39 -12.24
CA SER A 125 14.62 1.05 -11.21
C SER A 125 15.42 1.55 -10.01
N PRO A 126 16.37 2.48 -10.19
CA PRO A 126 16.66 3.45 -9.15
C PRO A 126 15.52 4.47 -9.13
N THR A 127 14.43 4.18 -8.43
CA THR A 127 13.50 5.25 -8.02
C THR A 127 13.12 5.13 -6.55
N THR A 128 14.11 5.37 -5.69
CA THR A 128 14.00 6.54 -4.80
C THR A 128 13.80 7.79 -5.67
N SER A 129 12.63 7.93 -6.28
CA SER A 129 12.32 9.11 -7.08
C SER A 129 11.89 10.23 -6.16
N ASN A 130 12.52 11.38 -6.32
CA ASN A 130 12.23 12.68 -5.73
C ASN A 130 10.82 13.22 -6.12
N HIS A 131 9.75 12.43 -5.93
CA HIS A 131 8.37 12.80 -6.27
C HIS A 131 7.53 13.18 -5.03
N SER A 132 8.18 13.23 -3.87
CA SER A 132 7.55 13.75 -2.66
C SER A 132 7.30 15.25 -2.82
N ILE A 133 6.06 15.68 -2.69
CA ILE A 133 5.68 17.09 -2.65
C ILE A 133 5.45 17.52 -1.20
N ALA A 134 5.52 18.82 -0.95
CA ALA A 134 5.19 19.38 0.35
C ALA A 134 3.70 19.26 0.66
N LEU A 135 3.34 19.08 1.93
CA LEU A 135 1.97 18.87 2.39
C LEU A 135 1.06 20.08 2.12
N GLU A 136 1.66 21.27 2.14
CA GLU A 136 1.04 22.57 1.86
C GLU A 136 0.91 22.89 0.36
N SER A 137 1.44 22.02 -0.52
CA SER A 137 1.32 22.18 -1.97
C SER A 137 -0.16 22.25 -2.37
N PRO A 138 -0.56 23.14 -3.31
CA PRO A 138 -1.92 23.16 -3.85
C PRO A 138 -2.37 21.78 -4.37
N LEU A 139 -1.45 20.96 -4.88
CA LEU A 139 -1.77 19.60 -5.33
C LEU A 139 -2.16 18.71 -4.14
N ALA A 140 -1.43 18.77 -3.02
CA ALA A 140 -1.72 17.98 -1.81
C ALA A 140 -3.03 18.43 -1.12
N VAL A 141 -3.31 19.73 -1.13
CA VAL A 141 -4.50 20.31 -0.48
C VAL A 141 -5.78 20.04 -1.29
N PHE A 142 -5.74 20.31 -2.60
CA PHE A 142 -6.95 20.34 -3.43
C PHE A 142 -7.15 19.07 -4.26
N MET A 143 -6.06 18.47 -4.75
CA MET A 143 -6.08 17.32 -5.65
C MET A 143 -5.70 16.02 -4.92
N SER A 144 -6.23 15.82 -3.72
CA SER A 144 -6.10 14.60 -2.92
C SER A 144 -7.48 14.04 -2.59
N ILE A 145 -7.60 12.74 -2.37
CA ILE A 145 -8.79 12.08 -1.81
C ILE A 145 -8.60 11.65 -0.34
N GLU A 146 -7.40 11.80 0.21
CA GLU A 146 -7.01 11.39 1.56
C GLU A 146 -6.99 12.56 2.54
N LYS A 147 -7.22 12.27 3.83
CA LYS A 147 -7.02 13.21 4.93
C LYS A 147 -5.56 13.66 4.97
N PRO A 148 -5.26 14.90 5.39
CA PRO A 148 -3.88 15.33 5.60
C PRO A 148 -3.08 14.41 6.54
N SER A 149 -3.74 13.78 7.53
CA SER A 149 -3.12 12.82 8.45
C SER A 149 -2.68 11.50 7.80
N ALA A 150 -3.14 11.18 6.59
CA ALA A 150 -2.68 10.01 5.85
C ALA A 150 -1.27 10.19 5.26
N PHE A 151 -0.77 11.43 5.23
CA PHE A 151 0.49 11.80 4.58
C PHE A 151 1.73 11.76 5.49
N CYS A 152 1.64 11.13 6.67
CA CYS A 152 2.75 11.03 7.63
C CYS A 152 4.04 10.40 7.04
N GLY A 153 3.95 9.64 5.94
CA GLY A 153 5.09 9.03 5.23
C GLY A 153 5.58 9.77 3.99
N GLY A 154 5.02 10.96 3.71
CA GLY A 154 5.24 11.74 2.49
C GLY A 154 4.03 11.70 1.53
N VAL A 155 3.99 12.68 0.62
CA VAL A 155 2.94 12.84 -0.39
C VAL A 155 3.56 12.61 -1.75
N ASP A 156 3.11 11.59 -2.47
CA ASP A 156 3.55 11.34 -3.84
C ASP A 156 2.67 12.06 -4.86
N LYS A 157 3.32 12.56 -5.90
CA LYS A 157 2.66 13.01 -7.12
C LYS A 157 2.34 11.81 -8.00
N ALA A 158 1.06 11.44 -8.08
CA ALA A 158 0.57 10.37 -8.93
C ALA A 158 -0.01 10.93 -10.24
N HIS A 159 0.38 10.38 -11.38
CA HIS A 159 -0.30 10.65 -12.66
C HIS A 159 -1.58 9.82 -12.74
N ILE A 160 -2.73 10.47 -13.01
CA ILE A 160 -4.03 9.79 -13.13
C ILE A 160 -4.03 8.87 -14.34
N TRP A 161 -3.72 9.43 -15.51
CA TRP A 161 -3.39 8.69 -16.70
C TRP A 161 -1.87 8.43 -16.72
N PRO A 162 -1.42 7.17 -16.77
CA PRO A 162 -0.01 6.84 -16.54
C PRO A 162 0.94 7.53 -17.52
N ARG A 163 2.05 8.08 -17.02
CA ARG A 163 3.07 8.77 -17.83
C ARG A 163 3.56 7.97 -19.04
N LYS A 164 3.65 6.64 -18.92
CA LYS A 164 4.04 5.74 -20.02
C LYS A 164 3.04 5.71 -21.19
N LYS A 165 1.80 6.15 -20.95
CA LYS A 165 0.70 6.22 -21.92
C LYS A 165 0.31 7.66 -22.27
N CYS A 166 1.01 8.65 -21.72
CA CYS A 166 0.79 10.07 -21.98
C CYS A 166 1.65 10.56 -23.15
N THR A 167 1.13 11.55 -23.87
CA THR A 167 1.94 12.53 -24.60
C THR A 167 2.71 13.43 -23.63
N ASP A 168 3.75 14.13 -24.10
CA ASP A 168 4.49 15.08 -23.27
C ASP A 168 3.60 16.19 -22.70
N ALA A 169 2.60 16.64 -23.48
CA ALA A 169 1.63 17.64 -23.04
C ALA A 169 0.76 17.12 -21.88
N GLU A 170 0.26 15.89 -21.98
CA GLU A 170 -0.54 15.25 -20.91
C GLU A 170 0.31 14.94 -19.67
N ALA A 171 1.61 14.66 -19.84
CA ALA A 171 2.52 14.38 -18.73
C ALA A 171 2.83 15.62 -17.88
N GLN A 172 2.77 16.82 -18.49
CA GLN A 172 2.97 18.11 -17.82
C GLN A 172 1.66 18.75 -17.35
N ASP A 173 0.51 18.16 -17.68
CA ASP A 173 -0.80 18.70 -17.36
C ASP A 173 -1.08 18.60 -15.85
N PRO A 174 -1.32 19.73 -15.15
CA PRO A 174 -1.62 19.70 -13.72
C PRO A 174 -2.94 18.99 -13.39
N HIS A 175 -3.86 18.86 -14.35
CA HIS A 175 -5.14 18.17 -14.16
C HIS A 175 -5.03 16.65 -14.33
N ASN A 176 -3.89 16.14 -14.79
CA ASN A 176 -3.57 14.72 -14.87
C ASN A 176 -2.88 14.22 -13.60
N LEU A 177 -3.04 14.92 -12.48
CA LEU A 177 -2.32 14.64 -11.24
C LEU A 177 -3.25 14.47 -10.06
N LEU A 178 -2.88 13.54 -9.19
CA LEU A 178 -3.45 13.33 -7.87
C LEU A 178 -2.32 13.27 -6.84
N ALA A 179 -2.50 13.92 -5.71
CA ALA A 179 -1.64 13.74 -4.55
C ALA A 179 -2.14 12.55 -3.74
N LEU A 180 -1.26 11.57 -3.52
CA LEU A 180 -1.58 10.34 -2.82
C LEU A 180 -0.49 10.02 -1.79
N SER A 181 -0.85 9.38 -0.69
CA SER A 181 0.11 8.74 0.20
C SER A 181 0.85 7.67 -0.59
N LYS A 182 2.07 7.33 -0.19
CA LYS A 182 2.83 6.23 -0.82
C LYS A 182 2.00 4.94 -0.92
N THR A 183 1.19 4.71 0.11
CA THR A 183 0.31 3.55 0.22
C THR A 183 -0.82 3.60 -0.81
N LEU A 184 -1.57 4.70 -0.88
CA LEU A 184 -2.67 4.81 -1.85
C LEU A 184 -2.16 4.92 -3.29
N HIS A 185 -1.01 5.59 -3.49
CA HIS A 185 -0.31 5.67 -4.76
C HIS A 185 0.06 4.28 -5.29
N SER A 186 0.58 3.43 -4.41
CA SER A 186 0.86 2.03 -4.70
C SER A 186 -0.43 1.27 -5.07
N CYS A 187 -1.50 1.41 -4.29
CA CYS A 187 -2.79 0.79 -4.62
C CYS A 187 -3.35 1.25 -5.98
N PHE A 188 -3.16 2.51 -6.34
CA PHE A 188 -3.67 3.11 -7.59
C PHE A 188 -2.83 2.75 -8.83
N ASN A 189 -1.51 2.70 -8.72
CA ASN A 189 -0.64 2.38 -9.85
C ASN A 189 -0.42 0.88 -10.06
N GLY A 190 -0.66 0.06 -9.04
CA GLY A 190 -0.52 -1.39 -9.13
C GLY A 190 0.94 -1.85 -9.24
N PRO A 191 1.76 -1.75 -8.19
CA PRO A 191 3.16 -2.21 -8.22
C PRO A 191 3.30 -3.73 -8.41
N HIS A 192 2.20 -4.49 -8.34
CA HIS A 192 2.20 -5.95 -8.31
C HIS A 192 1.48 -6.51 -9.54
N ARG A 193 2.20 -7.23 -10.40
CA ARG A 193 1.78 -7.66 -11.76
C ARG A 193 1.32 -6.53 -12.69
N GLY A 194 1.47 -5.27 -12.28
CA GLY A 194 0.95 -4.11 -13.01
C GLY A 194 -0.56 -3.90 -12.86
N ILE A 195 -1.24 -4.59 -11.93
CA ILE A 195 -2.70 -4.48 -11.78
C ILE A 195 -3.05 -3.63 -10.53
N PRO A 196 -3.67 -2.47 -10.70
CA PRO A 196 -4.16 -1.64 -9.60
C PRO A 196 -5.13 -2.37 -8.68
N GLN A 197 -5.13 -2.02 -7.39
CA GLN A 197 -6.05 -2.54 -6.38
C GLN A 197 -7.26 -1.64 -6.18
N ILE A 198 -7.15 -0.37 -6.56
CA ILE A 198 -8.24 0.59 -6.59
C ILE A 198 -8.41 1.17 -7.99
N ALA A 199 -9.63 1.57 -8.31
CA ALA A 199 -9.97 2.31 -9.51
C ALA A 199 -10.78 3.53 -9.08
N ILE A 200 -10.53 4.68 -9.69
CA ILE A 200 -11.20 5.94 -9.33
C ILE A 200 -11.93 6.46 -10.55
N ARG A 201 -13.25 6.62 -10.45
CA ARG A 201 -14.08 7.20 -11.52
C ARG A 201 -14.75 8.49 -11.07
N PRO A 202 -15.01 9.43 -12.00
CA PRO A 202 -15.85 10.58 -11.68
C PRO A 202 -17.29 10.13 -11.38
N LEU A 203 -17.99 10.91 -10.56
CA LEU A 203 -19.43 10.81 -10.37
C LEU A 203 -20.10 12.01 -11.07
N ASP A 204 -21.31 11.81 -11.60
CA ASP A 204 -22.07 12.83 -12.36
C ASP A 204 -22.46 14.07 -11.53
N SER A 205 -22.19 14.05 -10.23
CA SER A 205 -22.43 15.12 -9.28
C SER A 205 -21.24 16.08 -9.21
N LEU A 206 -21.38 17.25 -9.83
CA LEU A 206 -20.63 18.44 -9.41
C LEU A 206 -21.31 18.98 -8.16
N ALA A 207 -20.68 18.83 -7.00
CA ALA A 207 -21.18 19.48 -5.80
C ALA A 207 -21.05 21.00 -5.97
N PRO A 208 -22.04 21.81 -5.55
CA PRO A 208 -21.95 23.25 -5.64
C PRO A 208 -20.66 23.76 -4.98
N ALA A 209 -19.99 24.70 -5.64
CA ALA A 209 -18.69 25.22 -5.22
C ALA A 209 -18.75 25.72 -3.77
N ALA A 210 -18.15 24.96 -2.85
CA ALA A 210 -18.14 25.30 -1.42
C ALA A 210 -16.98 26.26 -1.05
N VAL A 211 -16.11 26.59 -2.00
CA VAL A 211 -14.89 27.36 -1.77
C VAL A 211 -14.92 28.66 -2.60
N PRO A 212 -14.62 29.83 -2.02
CA PRO A 212 -14.39 31.05 -2.79
C PRO A 212 -13.14 30.86 -3.67
N GLY A 213 -13.30 30.72 -4.99
CA GLY A 213 -12.17 30.58 -5.91
C GLY A 213 -12.53 29.96 -7.26
N ARG A 214 -11.51 29.75 -8.13
CA ARG A 214 -11.63 29.11 -9.45
C ARG A 214 -11.83 27.58 -9.41
N ARG A 215 -11.85 26.96 -8.22
CA ARG A 215 -11.90 25.50 -8.06
C ARG A 215 -13.32 25.01 -7.85
N GLN A 216 -13.66 23.89 -8.48
CA GLN A 216 -14.93 23.22 -8.33
C GLN A 216 -14.72 21.85 -7.70
N ARG A 217 -15.68 21.44 -6.88
CA ARG A 217 -15.67 20.17 -6.17
C ARG A 217 -16.17 19.06 -7.10
N VAL A 218 -15.31 18.07 -7.33
CA VAL A 218 -15.60 16.91 -8.17
C VAL A 218 -15.79 15.71 -7.25
N MET A 219 -16.99 15.12 -7.28
CA MET A 219 -17.25 13.86 -6.59
C MET A 219 -16.64 12.71 -7.39
N VAL A 220 -16.01 11.77 -6.68
CA VAL A 220 -15.35 10.59 -7.27
C VAL A 220 -15.73 9.34 -6.49
N ALA A 221 -15.87 8.22 -7.18
CA ALA A 221 -16.03 6.91 -6.57
C ALA A 221 -14.70 6.15 -6.59
N VAL A 222 -14.31 5.62 -5.44
CA VAL A 222 -13.16 4.74 -5.26
C VAL A 222 -13.68 3.31 -5.15
N GLU A 223 -13.49 2.55 -6.23
CA GLU A 223 -13.74 1.11 -6.29
C GLU A 223 -12.48 0.35 -5.90
N TYR A 224 -12.65 -0.87 -5.38
CA TYR A 224 -11.53 -1.72 -4.96
C TYR A 224 -11.79 -3.19 -5.29
N ARG A 225 -10.72 -3.93 -5.57
CA ARG A 225 -10.77 -5.32 -6.09
C ARG A 225 -10.92 -6.40 -5.00
N GLU A 226 -11.72 -6.15 -3.96
CA GLU A 226 -11.94 -7.02 -2.79
C GLU A 226 -10.70 -7.37 -1.93
N ALA A 227 -10.56 -6.65 -0.82
CA ALA A 227 -9.92 -7.15 0.39
C ALA A 227 -10.60 -6.48 1.59
N SER A 228 -11.22 -7.24 2.50
CA SER A 228 -11.99 -6.71 3.65
C SER A 228 -11.20 -5.71 4.50
N SER A 229 -9.88 -5.88 4.53
CA SER A 229 -8.88 -5.01 5.12
C SER A 229 -8.62 -3.69 4.39
N LEU A 230 -8.61 -3.70 3.05
CA LEU A 230 -8.46 -2.50 2.25
C LEU A 230 -9.66 -1.57 2.46
N VAL A 231 -10.86 -2.14 2.62
CA VAL A 231 -12.08 -1.40 2.96
C VAL A 231 -11.96 -0.66 4.29
N GLN A 232 -11.51 -1.36 5.33
CA GLN A 232 -11.31 -0.77 6.66
C GLN A 232 -10.26 0.33 6.62
N TRP A 233 -9.16 0.11 5.90
CA TRP A 233 -8.10 1.10 5.75
C TRP A 233 -8.56 2.34 4.96
N LEU A 234 -9.23 2.16 3.83
CA LEU A 234 -9.78 3.26 3.03
C LEU A 234 -10.71 4.15 3.86
N ALA A 235 -11.56 3.56 4.72
CA ALA A 235 -12.43 4.30 5.62
C ALA A 235 -11.68 5.18 6.64
N LEU A 236 -10.42 4.84 6.98
CA LEU A 236 -9.57 5.60 7.90
C LEU A 236 -8.82 6.74 7.20
N VAL A 237 -8.37 6.51 5.96
CA VAL A 237 -7.48 7.44 5.24
C VAL A 237 -8.22 8.42 4.33
N LEU A 238 -9.37 8.04 3.76
CA LEU A 238 -10.14 8.93 2.90
C LEU A 238 -10.69 10.11 3.70
N LYS A 239 -10.74 11.28 3.07
CA LYS A 239 -11.11 12.53 3.75
C LYS A 239 -12.53 12.47 4.39
N ASP A 240 -12.75 13.31 5.41
CA ASP A 240 -13.99 13.32 6.20
C ASP A 240 -15.24 13.66 5.36
N GLY A 241 -16.35 12.95 5.61
CA GLY A 241 -17.57 13.06 4.79
C GLY A 241 -17.60 12.10 3.60
N THR A 242 -16.56 11.28 3.41
CA THR A 242 -16.60 10.14 2.48
C THR A 242 -17.73 9.19 2.86
N GLN A 243 -18.54 8.80 1.87
CA GLN A 243 -19.67 7.88 2.06
C GLN A 243 -19.33 6.50 1.51
N ARG A 244 -19.66 5.45 2.24
CA ARG A 244 -19.61 4.09 1.71
C ARG A 244 -20.97 3.75 1.09
N VAL A 245 -20.95 3.38 -0.18
CA VAL A 245 -22.16 3.10 -0.97
C VAL A 245 -22.12 1.66 -1.45
N GLU A 246 -23.23 0.93 -1.25
CA GLU A 246 -23.39 -0.42 -1.79
C GLU A 246 -23.85 -0.32 -3.26
N THR A 247 -23.08 -0.90 -4.18
CA THR A 247 -23.34 -0.84 -5.63
C THR A 247 -24.06 -2.08 -6.13
N SER A 248 -23.85 -3.21 -5.46
CA SER A 248 -24.57 -4.47 -5.63
C SER A 248 -24.44 -5.30 -4.33
N PRO A 249 -25.21 -6.38 -4.13
CA PRO A 249 -25.20 -7.12 -2.87
C PRO A 249 -23.79 -7.55 -2.46
N GLY A 250 -23.26 -6.95 -1.39
CA GLY A 250 -21.92 -7.23 -0.88
C GLY A 250 -20.77 -6.48 -1.54
N CYS A 251 -21.01 -5.72 -2.63
CA CYS A 251 -20.02 -4.86 -3.28
C CYS A 251 -20.22 -3.41 -2.86
N PHE A 252 -19.14 -2.75 -2.41
CA PHE A 252 -19.21 -1.35 -1.98
C PHE A 252 -18.13 -0.52 -2.66
N GLU A 253 -18.40 0.77 -2.79
CA GLU A 253 -17.44 1.79 -3.19
C GLU A 253 -17.43 2.95 -2.17
N PHE A 254 -16.41 3.79 -2.23
CA PHE A 254 -16.33 5.00 -1.42
C PHE A 254 -16.52 6.24 -2.28
N HIS A 255 -17.53 7.04 -1.96
CA HIS A 255 -17.77 8.34 -2.59
C HIS A 255 -17.03 9.41 -1.81
N THR A 256 -16.08 10.04 -2.48
CA THR A 256 -15.25 11.12 -1.93
C THR A 256 -15.13 12.22 -2.98
N TRP A 257 -14.17 13.11 -2.84
CA TRP A 257 -14.05 14.32 -3.64
C TRP A 257 -12.64 14.92 -3.75
N VAL A 258 -12.45 15.66 -4.82
CA VAL A 258 -11.31 16.56 -5.01
C VAL A 258 -11.80 17.96 -5.38
N GLU A 259 -10.90 18.93 -5.38
CA GLU A 259 -11.19 20.30 -5.80
C GLU A 259 -10.28 20.66 -6.99
N SER A 260 -10.84 20.68 -8.20
CA SER A 260 -10.11 20.91 -9.46
C SER A 260 -10.41 22.30 -10.02
N GLU A 261 -9.40 22.94 -10.62
CA GLU A 261 -9.58 24.17 -11.42
C GLU A 261 -10.19 23.89 -12.80
N ASP A 262 -10.07 22.66 -13.30
CA ASP A 262 -10.71 22.19 -14.54
C ASP A 262 -11.30 20.79 -14.31
N PRO A 263 -12.55 20.70 -13.82
CA PRO A 263 -13.22 19.42 -13.60
C PRO A 263 -13.37 18.59 -14.87
N THR A 264 -13.68 19.23 -16.00
CA THR A 264 -13.92 18.53 -17.26
C THR A 264 -12.67 17.75 -17.67
N LYS A 265 -11.51 18.39 -17.61
CA LYS A 265 -10.25 17.76 -17.98
C LYS A 265 -9.79 16.72 -16.95
N PHE A 266 -9.96 17.02 -15.66
CA PHE A 266 -9.67 16.06 -14.59
C PHE A 266 -10.53 14.79 -14.70
N CYS A 267 -11.84 14.95 -14.88
CA CYS A 267 -12.78 13.83 -15.06
C CYS A 267 -12.45 13.02 -16.31
N HIS A 268 -11.99 13.67 -17.39
CA HIS A 268 -11.54 12.98 -18.60
C HIS A 268 -10.37 12.02 -18.30
N TYR A 269 -9.34 12.47 -17.57
CA TYR A 269 -8.23 11.59 -17.18
C TYR A 269 -8.67 10.47 -16.23
N LEU A 270 -9.53 10.78 -15.25
CA LEU A 270 -10.06 9.77 -14.33
C LEU A 270 -10.83 8.69 -15.08
N GLN A 271 -11.76 9.06 -15.97
CA GLN A 271 -12.56 8.10 -16.72
C GLN A 271 -11.67 7.20 -17.57
N ARG A 272 -10.73 7.80 -18.31
CA ARG A 272 -9.79 7.05 -19.16
C ARG A 272 -8.93 6.07 -18.34
N SER A 273 -8.46 6.49 -17.17
CA SER A 273 -7.69 5.64 -16.25
C SER A 273 -8.56 4.52 -15.69
N TYR A 274 -9.76 4.84 -15.23
CA TYR A 274 -10.73 3.89 -14.71
C TYR A 274 -11.05 2.79 -15.72
N ASP A 275 -11.40 3.14 -16.96
CA ASP A 275 -11.74 2.18 -18.01
C ASP A 275 -10.58 1.19 -18.23
N ALA A 276 -9.35 1.70 -18.34
CA ALA A 276 -8.16 0.88 -18.48
C ALA A 276 -7.91 -0.04 -17.26
N ILE A 277 -8.23 0.43 -16.05
CA ILE A 277 -8.11 -0.39 -14.83
C ILE A 277 -9.18 -1.49 -14.79
N LYS A 278 -10.42 -1.17 -15.16
CA LYS A 278 -11.51 -2.13 -15.19
C LYS A 278 -11.31 -3.23 -16.22
N GLU A 279 -10.73 -2.91 -17.37
CA GLU A 279 -10.28 -3.92 -18.33
C GLU A 279 -9.26 -4.88 -17.70
N MET A 280 -8.31 -4.38 -16.90
CA MET A 280 -7.34 -5.24 -16.20
C MET A 280 -7.96 -6.08 -15.08
N TRP A 281 -9.08 -5.64 -14.50
CA TRP A 281 -9.78 -6.38 -13.44
C TRP A 281 -10.67 -7.50 -13.98
N ASN A 282 -11.15 -7.35 -15.21
CA ASN A 282 -12.02 -8.30 -15.91
C ASN A 282 -11.33 -8.82 -17.19
N PRO A 283 -10.26 -9.63 -17.07
CA PRO A 283 -9.52 -10.16 -18.21
C PRO A 283 -10.32 -11.15 -19.07
#